data_AF-A0A954N2B0-F1
#
_entry.id   AF-A0A954N2B0-F1
#
_cell.length_a   1.000
_cell.length_b   1.000
_cell.length_c   1.000
_cell.angle_alpha   90.00
_cell.angle_beta   90.00
_cell.angle_gamma   90.00
#
_symmetry.space_group_name_H-M   'P 1'
#
loop_
_entity.id
_entity.type
_entity.pdbx_description
1 polymer ?
#
loop_
_entity_poly.entity_id
_entity_poly.type
_entity_poly.pdbx_seq_one_letter_code
_entity_poly.pdbx_strand_id
1 'polypeptide(L)' 'MHCITRFRTFFVLLLLPVFSLHAADVLQIRDGDRILLIGSTIIEREQSYGYWETALYAAKPDVNFSVRNLGWSGDTVW' A
#
# COMPACT_ATOMS: atom_id res chain seq x y z
N MET A 1 2.10 35.81 -55.57
CA MET A 1 2.92 34.61 -55.68
C MET A 1 3.38 34.22 -54.29
N HIS A 2 2.94 33.03 -53.85
CA HIS A 2 3.48 32.17 -52.78
C HIS A 2 3.59 32.78 -51.38
N CYS A 3 2.69 32.46 -50.45
CA CYS A 3 2.60 31.15 -49.77
C CYS A 3 3.81 30.92 -48.85
N ILE A 4 3.55 30.41 -47.65
CA ILE A 4 4.50 29.94 -46.61
C ILE A 4 4.78 30.97 -45.49
N THR A 5 3.86 31.08 -44.53
CA THR A 5 4.22 31.33 -43.11
C THR A 5 3.09 30.95 -42.12
N ARG A 6 2.24 29.97 -42.48
CA ARG A 6 1.17 29.43 -41.61
C ARG A 6 1.49 28.02 -41.08
N PHE A 7 2.75 27.70 -40.85
CA PHE A 7 3.16 26.35 -40.48
C PHE A 7 4.23 26.34 -39.37
N ARG A 8 3.95 27.00 -38.24
CA ARG A 8 4.82 26.94 -37.04
C ARG A 8 4.04 26.72 -35.74
N THR A 9 2.82 26.19 -35.83
CA THR A 9 1.96 25.92 -34.66
C THR A 9 1.47 24.48 -34.63
N PHE A 10 2.13 23.58 -35.37
CA PHE A 10 1.90 22.14 -35.25
C PHE A 10 3.22 21.53 -34.83
N PHE A 11 3.18 20.59 -33.89
CA PHE A 11 4.30 19.75 -33.47
C PHE A 11 5.14 20.21 -32.28
N VAL A 12 4.50 20.71 -31.21
CA VAL A 12 5.03 20.49 -29.85
C VAL A 12 3.85 20.20 -28.91
N LEU A 13 3.25 19.02 -29.05
CA LEU A 13 2.47 18.40 -27.97
C LEU A 13 3.31 17.21 -27.50
N LEU A 14 4.45 17.53 -26.90
CA LEU A 14 4.73 17.27 -25.49
C LEU A 14 4.41 15.81 -25.14
N LEU A 15 5.44 14.98 -25.24
CA LEU A 15 5.57 13.67 -24.59
C LEU A 15 5.20 13.82 -23.09
N LEU A 16 3.92 13.67 -22.76
CA LEU A 16 3.53 13.34 -21.40
C LEU A 16 3.97 11.88 -21.19
N PRO A 17 4.91 11.59 -20.28
CA PRO A 17 5.08 10.21 -19.85
C PRO A 17 3.71 9.72 -19.36
N VAL A 18 3.20 8.67 -19.99
CA VAL A 18 2.05 7.93 -19.48
C VAL A 18 2.53 7.23 -18.23
N PHE A 19 2.52 7.95 -17.11
CA PHE A 19 2.68 7.35 -15.81
C PHE A 19 1.43 6.50 -15.57
N SER A 20 1.54 5.19 -15.82
CA SER A 20 0.55 4.24 -15.35
C SER A 20 0.53 4.31 -13.83
N LEU A 21 -0.51 4.92 -13.27
CA LEU A 21 -0.79 4.86 -11.85
C LEU A 21 -1.24 3.42 -11.54
N HIS A 22 -0.28 2.56 -11.19
CA HIS A 22 -0.63 1.24 -10.69
C HIS A 22 -1.18 1.43 -9.28
N ALA A 23 -2.51 1.51 -9.18
CA ALA A 23 -3.17 1.44 -7.89
C ALA A 23 -2.84 0.05 -7.33
N ALA A 24 -1.97 0.00 -6.32
CA ALA A 24 -1.79 -1.22 -5.56
C ALA A 24 -3.16 -1.63 -5.00
N ASP A 25 -3.50 -2.92 -5.10
CA ASP A 25 -4.71 -3.43 -4.47
C ASP A 25 -4.67 -3.07 -2.99
N VAL A 26 -5.58 -2.20 -2.59
CA VAL A 26 -5.69 -1.75 -1.20
C VAL A 26 -6.17 -2.94 -0.39
N LEU A 27 -5.43 -3.30 0.67
CA LEU A 27 -5.84 -4.33 1.61
C LEU A 27 -7.23 -3.99 2.18
N GLN A 28 -8.23 -4.79 1.84
CA GLN A 28 -9.58 -4.67 2.37
C GLN A 28 -9.76 -5.63 3.55
N ILE A 29 -9.94 -5.07 4.75
CA ILE A 29 -10.30 -5.82 5.95
C ILE A 29 -11.83 -5.89 6.01
N ARG A 30 -12.36 -7.11 6.12
CA ARG A 30 -13.79 -7.42 6.15
C ARG A 30 -14.19 -8.01 7.49
N ASP A 31 -15.49 -8.02 7.75
CA ASP A 31 -16.03 -8.66 8.95
C ASP A 31 -15.70 -10.14 8.99
N GLY A 32 -15.23 -10.60 10.14
CA GLY A 32 -14.81 -11.97 10.40
C GLY A 32 -13.37 -12.28 10.00
N ASP A 33 -12.63 -11.33 9.42
CA ASP A 33 -11.25 -11.56 9.00
C ASP A 33 -10.32 -11.87 10.19
N ARG A 34 -9.29 -12.66 9.88
CA ARG A 34 -8.21 -12.98 10.82
C ARG A 34 -6.89 -12.52 10.23
N ILE A 35 -6.26 -11.56 10.88
CA ILE A 35 -4.98 -10.99 10.48
C ILE A 35 -3.88 -11.65 11.30
N LEU A 36 -2.92 -12.26 10.62
CA LEU A 36 -1.73 -12.83 11.24
C LEU A 36 -0.53 -11.91 11.04
N LEU A 37 0.09 -11.51 12.14
CA LEU A 37 1.41 -10.86 12.13
C LEU A 37 2.47 -11.95 12.30
N ILE A 38 3.30 -12.14 11.26
CA ILE A 38 4.38 -13.12 11.24
C ILE A 38 5.70 -12.41 10.98
N GLY A 39 6.73 -12.76 11.74
CA GLY A 39 8.09 -12.29 11.50
C GLY A 39 8.97 -12.46 12.72
N SER A 40 10.17 -11.87 12.64
CA SER A 40 11.17 -12.00 13.69
C SER A 40 10.90 -11.09 14.89
N THR A 41 11.96 -10.65 15.58
CA THR A 41 11.90 -9.90 16.83
C THR A 41 10.95 -8.70 16.78
N ILE A 42 10.85 -7.95 15.67
CA ILE A 42 9.93 -6.80 15.59
C ILE A 42 8.48 -7.24 15.82
N ILE A 43 8.05 -8.31 15.16
CA ILE A 43 6.69 -8.82 15.30
C ILE A 43 6.50 -9.41 16.70
N GLU A 44 7.46 -10.17 17.23
CA GLU A 44 7.35 -10.68 18.60
C GLU A 44 7.10 -9.56 19.63
N ARG A 45 7.77 -8.40 19.50
CA ARG A 45 7.58 -7.27 20.43
C ARG A 45 6.18 -6.68 20.40
N GLU A 46 5.42 -6.86 19.32
CA GLU A 46 4.01 -6.45 19.29
C GLU A 46 3.15 -7.24 20.29
N GLN A 47 3.61 -8.37 20.83
CA GLN A 47 2.94 -9.03 21.96
C GLN A 47 3.03 -8.21 23.26
N SER A 48 4.07 -7.39 23.41
CA SER A 48 4.27 -6.55 24.60
C SER A 48 3.68 -5.14 24.43
N TYR A 49 3.76 -4.57 23.22
CA TYR A 49 3.38 -3.17 22.98
C TYR A 49 2.05 -3.00 22.24
N GLY A 50 1.70 -3.92 21.32
CA GLY A 50 0.41 -3.92 20.61
C GLY A 50 0.10 -2.66 19.79
N TYR A 51 1.11 -1.91 19.33
CA TYR A 51 0.91 -0.66 18.58
C TYR A 51 0.17 -0.92 17.26
N TRP A 52 0.53 -1.98 16.55
CA TRP A 52 -0.01 -2.24 15.21
C TRP A 52 -1.43 -2.79 15.28
N GLU A 53 -1.71 -3.69 16.22
CA GLU A 53 -3.08 -4.15 16.48
C GLU A 53 -3.99 -2.97 16.87
N THR A 54 -3.52 -2.09 17.75
CA THR A 54 -4.25 -0.88 18.13
C THR A 54 -4.51 0.04 16.94
N ALA A 55 -3.49 0.27 16.10
CA ALA A 55 -3.62 1.09 14.90
C ALA A 55 -4.62 0.49 13.89
N LEU A 56 -4.63 -0.85 13.74
CA LEU A 56 -5.59 -1.54 12.87
C LEU A 56 -7.03 -1.34 13.35
N TYR A 57 -7.31 -1.55 14.64
CA TYR A 57 -8.66 -1.34 15.18
C TYR A 57 -9.07 0.14 15.11
N ALA A 58 -8.15 1.06 15.38
CA ALA A 58 -8.42 2.50 15.26
C ALA A 58 -8.72 2.92 13.81
N ALA A 59 -8.09 2.29 12.82
CA ALA A 59 -8.33 2.56 11.41
C ALA A 59 -9.61 1.91 10.85
N LYS A 60 -10.13 0.86 11.52
CA LYS A 60 -11.30 0.08 11.10
C LYS A 60 -12.26 -0.18 12.27
N PRO A 61 -12.84 0.86 12.89
CA PRO A 61 -13.65 0.71 14.10
C PRO A 61 -14.98 -0.03 13.87
N ASP A 62 -15.52 0.03 12.64
CA ASP A 62 -16.82 -0.56 12.29
C ASP A 62 -16.71 -2.01 11.77
N VAL A 63 -15.50 -2.58 11.74
CA VAL A 63 -15.26 -3.92 11.21
C VAL A 63 -14.84 -4.83 12.36
N ASN A 64 -15.52 -5.96 12.50
CA ASN A 64 -15.18 -6.96 13.49
C ASN A 64 -14.18 -7.97 12.92
N PHE A 65 -12.90 -7.78 13.21
CA PHE A 65 -11.82 -8.69 12.83
C PHE A 65 -10.99 -9.07 14.05
N SER A 66 -10.10 -10.05 13.89
CA SER A 66 -9.17 -10.45 14.95
C SER A 66 -7.72 -10.41 14.47
N VAL A 67 -6.80 -10.03 15.36
CA VAL A 67 -5.36 -10.05 15.10
C VAL A 67 -4.70 -11.15 15.94
N ARG A 68 -3.71 -11.82 15.36
CA ARG A 68 -2.87 -12.81 16.04
C ARG A 68 -1.41 -12.57 15.71
N ASN A 69 -0.60 -12.56 16.75
CA ASN A 69 0.83 -12.44 16.64
C ASN A 69 1.48 -13.83 16.70
N LEU A 70 2.20 -14.20 15.65
CA LEU A 70 3.01 -15.41 15.57
C LEU A 70 4.49 -15.06 15.35
N GLY A 71 4.95 -13.94 15.90
CA GLY A 71 6.34 -13.52 15.83
C GLY A 71 7.24 -14.30 16.77
N TRP A 72 8.48 -14.58 16.33
CA TRP A 72 9.49 -15.25 17.13
C TRP A 72 10.89 -14.68 16.85
N SER A 73 11.60 -14.24 17.90
CA SER A 73 12.98 -13.74 17.75
C SER A 73 13.90 -14.80 17.18
N GLY A 74 14.68 -14.39 16.19
CA GLY A 74 15.56 -15.30 15.44
C GLY A 74 14.86 -16.00 14.27
N ASP A 75 13.58 -15.72 13.99
CA ASP A 75 12.92 -16.18 12.76
C ASP A 75 13.66 -15.68 11.50
N THR A 76 13.80 -16.57 10.52
CA THR A 76 14.47 -16.33 9.24
C THR A 76 13.78 -17.05 8.10
N VAL A 77 13.89 -16.51 6.89
CA VAL A 77 13.34 -17.13 5.67
C VAL A 77 14.30 -18.11 4.97
N TRP A 78 15.49 -18.30 5.54
CA TRP A 78 16.61 -19.05 4.96
C TRP A 78 16.70 -20.48 5.49
#